data_AF-A0A1M6A9U8-F1
#
_entry.id   AF-A0A1M6A9U8-F1
#
_cell.length_a   1.000
_cell.length_b   1.000
_cell.length_c   1.000
_cell.angle_alpha   90.00
_cell.angle_beta   90.00
_cell.angle_gamma   90.00
#
_symmetry.space_group_name_H-M   'P 1'
#
loop_
_entity.id
_entity.type
_entity.pdbx_description
1 polymer ?
#
loop_
_entity_poly.entity_id
_entity_poly.type
_entity_poly.pdbx_seq_one_letter_code
_entity_poly.pdbx_strand_id
1 'polypeptide(L)'
;MKPTGRYVEKLIASLRHEDPAIRRRAAWLLGKLKEKSAVLPLLHCLMENGNDPYILADAALALGEIGDRQATAHLIFLLQHNSFLPARLAAVEALGRLGGNRAREALTEALKDPNQVVRIAAAEALHALDFKDSVRSNEKVARDSPEKSQFYTGRLE
;
A
#
# COMPACT_ATOMS: atom_id res chain seq x y z
N MET A 1 2.44 1.97 22.58
CA MET A 1 3.33 3.17 22.56
C MET A 1 3.71 3.44 21.13
N LYS A 2 3.67 4.69 20.66
CA LYS A 2 4.30 5.04 19.37
C LYS A 2 5.81 4.93 19.55
N PRO A 3 6.55 4.35 18.59
CA PRO A 3 8.01 4.31 18.66
C PRO A 3 8.58 5.73 18.77
N THR A 4 9.69 5.87 19.48
CA THR A 4 10.40 7.15 19.60
C THR A 4 11.04 7.54 18.26
N GLY A 5 11.20 8.84 18.00
CA GLY A 5 11.81 9.31 16.74
C GLY A 5 13.17 8.68 16.45
N ARG A 6 13.99 8.51 17.50
CA ARG A 6 15.30 7.83 17.43
C ARG A 6 15.21 6.36 17.00
N TYR A 7 14.11 5.67 17.30
CA TYR A 7 13.90 4.29 16.85
C TYR A 7 13.58 4.24 15.35
N VAL A 8 12.71 5.15 14.88
CA VAL A 8 12.36 5.25 13.46
C VAL A 8 13.57 5.64 12.62
N GLU A 9 14.41 6.56 13.08
CA GLU A 9 15.66 6.93 12.42
C GLU A 9 16.61 5.73 12.26
N LYS A 10 16.75 4.91 13.31
CA LYS A 10 17.56 3.67 13.25
C LYS A 10 16.98 2.66 12.27
N LEU A 11 15.65 2.51 12.20
CA LEU A 11 15.01 1.64 11.22
C LEU A 11 15.25 2.14 9.79
N ILE A 12 15.11 3.44 9.55
CA ILE A 12 15.39 4.04 8.24
C ILE A 12 16.85 3.81 7.85
N ALA A 13 17.79 4.01 8.77
CA ALA A 13 19.21 3.73 8.51
C ALA A 13 19.46 2.24 8.20
N SER A 14 18.72 1.34 8.84
CA SER A 14 18.84 -0.12 8.65
C SER A 14 18.39 -0.60 7.27
N LEU A 15 17.68 0.22 6.48
CA LEU A 15 17.38 -0.08 5.06
C LEU A 15 18.64 -0.15 4.18
N ARG A 16 19.78 0.36 4.66
CA ARG A 16 21.08 0.33 3.97
C ARG A 16 22.08 -0.62 4.62
N HIS A 17 21.62 -1.48 5.52
CA HIS A 17 22.48 -2.45 6.19
C HIS A 17 23.07 -3.46 5.19
N GLU A 18 24.29 -3.94 5.43
CA GLU A 18 24.97 -4.93 4.58
C GLU A 18 24.20 -6.25 4.50
N ASP A 19 23.71 -6.72 5.65
CA ASP A 19 22.86 -7.90 5.77
C ASP A 19 21.46 -7.68 5.14
N PRO A 20 21.09 -8.44 4.09
CA PRO A 20 19.76 -8.43 3.50
C PRO A 20 18.63 -8.67 4.49
N ALA A 21 18.82 -9.55 5.48
CA ALA A 21 17.79 -9.86 6.46
C ALA A 21 17.44 -8.63 7.32
N ILE A 22 18.44 -7.82 7.68
CA ILE A 22 18.24 -6.58 8.43
C ILE A 22 17.51 -5.54 7.59
N ARG A 23 17.88 -5.38 6.31
CA ARG A 23 17.17 -4.45 5.40
C ARG A 23 15.70 -4.81 5.27
N ARG A 24 15.42 -6.11 5.01
CA ARG A 24 14.06 -6.64 4.86
C ARG A 24 13.22 -6.44 6.13
N ARG A 25 13.81 -6.75 7.29
CA ARG A 25 13.15 -6.56 8.58
C ARG A 25 12.85 -5.09 8.86
N ALA A 26 13.76 -4.19 8.50
CA ALA A 26 13.57 -2.75 8.63
C ALA A 26 12.40 -2.26 7.75
N ALA A 27 12.37 -2.65 6.48
CA ALA A 27 11.27 -2.30 5.57
C ALA A 27 9.92 -2.78 6.10
N TRP A 28 9.84 -4.05 6.50
CA TRP A 28 8.63 -4.63 7.09
C TRP A 28 8.16 -3.86 8.35
N LEU A 29 9.08 -3.55 9.28
CA LEU A 29 8.74 -2.80 10.50
C LEU A 29 8.22 -1.39 10.18
N LEU A 30 8.84 -0.68 9.25
CA LEU A 30 8.42 0.67 8.85
C LEU A 30 7.01 0.67 8.23
N GLY A 31 6.68 -0.37 7.45
CA GLY A 31 5.33 -0.62 6.94
C GLY A 31 4.31 -0.81 8.06
N LYS A 32 4.60 -1.72 9.01
CA LYS A 32 3.70 -2.03 10.13
C LYS A 32 3.45 -0.84 11.04
N LEU A 33 4.46 0.00 11.23
CA LEU A 33 4.35 1.23 12.00
C LEU A 33 3.64 2.36 11.23
N LYS A 34 3.45 2.20 9.92
CA LYS A 34 2.90 3.22 9.01
C LYS A 34 3.69 4.53 9.05
N GLU A 35 5.02 4.42 9.14
CA GLU A 35 5.90 5.58 9.27
C GLU A 35 6.01 6.35 7.95
N LYS A 36 5.34 7.51 7.86
CA LYS A 36 5.38 8.34 6.66
C LYS A 36 6.77 8.88 6.31
N SER A 37 7.62 9.09 7.31
CA SER A 37 9.02 9.50 7.09
C SER A 37 9.83 8.44 6.33
N ALA A 38 9.38 7.18 6.32
CA ALA A 38 10.03 6.09 5.60
C ALA A 38 9.67 6.02 4.11
N VAL A 39 8.69 6.80 3.62
CA VAL A 39 8.25 6.73 2.21
C VAL A 39 9.41 6.96 1.26
N LEU A 40 10.13 8.09 1.38
CA LEU A 40 11.26 8.40 0.50
C LEU A 40 12.39 7.35 0.60
N PRO A 41 12.84 6.94 1.80
CA PRO A 41 13.81 5.84 1.94
C PRO A 41 13.38 4.52 1.29
N LEU A 42 12.10 4.15 1.41
CA LEU A 42 11.57 2.93 0.80
C LEU A 42 11.48 3.04 -0.73
N LEU A 43 11.13 4.21 -1.26
CA LEU A 43 11.16 4.45 -2.71
C LEU A 43 12.58 4.33 -3.27
N HIS A 44 13.57 4.84 -2.54
CA HIS A 44 14.96 4.68 -2.93
C HIS A 44 15.40 3.20 -2.91
N CYS A 45 14.85 2.37 -2.01
CA CYS A 45 15.07 0.92 -2.05
C CYS A 45 14.53 0.27 -3.34
N LEU A 46 13.45 0.80 -3.91
CA LEU A 46 12.90 0.30 -5.18
C LEU A 46 13.75 0.68 -6.41
N MET A 47 14.56 1.74 -6.33
CA MET A 47 15.27 2.32 -7.47
C MET A 47 16.78 2.03 -7.47
N GLU A 48 17.47 2.20 -6.34
CA GLU A 48 18.93 2.24 -6.28
C GLU A 48 19.56 0.99 -5.62
N ASN A 49 18.83 0.32 -4.73
CA ASN A 49 19.31 -0.84 -3.95
C ASN A 49 18.75 -2.20 -4.44
N GLY A 50 18.18 -2.25 -5.64
CA GLY A 50 17.48 -3.41 -6.20
C GLY A 50 18.35 -4.62 -6.59
N ASN A 51 19.54 -4.79 -6.02
CA ASN A 51 20.35 -6.00 -6.24
C ASN A 51 19.76 -7.22 -5.51
N ASP A 52 19.01 -7.00 -4.44
CA ASP A 52 18.28 -8.06 -3.73
C ASP A 52 16.78 -8.00 -4.09
N PRO A 53 16.26 -8.97 -4.86
CA PRO A 53 14.86 -8.96 -5.26
C PRO A 53 13.88 -9.05 -4.08
N TYR A 54 14.31 -9.56 -2.93
CA TYR A 54 13.44 -9.67 -1.75
C TYR A 54 13.23 -8.31 -1.05
N ILE A 55 14.22 -7.42 -1.03
CA ILE A 55 14.02 -6.08 -0.45
C ILE A 55 13.01 -5.26 -1.26
N LEU A 56 12.92 -5.49 -2.58
CA LEU A 56 11.92 -4.83 -3.43
C LEU A 56 10.49 -5.20 -3.03
N ALA A 57 10.25 -6.50 -2.77
CA ALA A 57 8.95 -6.97 -2.33
C ALA A 57 8.57 -6.39 -0.95
N ASP A 58 9.48 -6.44 0.01
CA ASP A 58 9.22 -5.92 1.36
C ASP A 58 9.02 -4.39 1.35
N ALA A 59 9.78 -3.65 0.56
CA ALA A 59 9.62 -2.21 0.41
C ALA A 59 8.28 -1.85 -0.26
N ALA A 60 7.87 -2.58 -1.31
CA ALA A 60 6.59 -2.38 -1.97
C ALA A 60 5.41 -2.63 -1.01
N LEU A 61 5.44 -3.73 -0.27
CA LEU A 61 4.42 -4.03 0.75
C LEU A 61 4.38 -2.94 1.83
N ALA A 62 5.54 -2.50 2.32
CA ALA A 62 5.63 -1.46 3.33
C ALA A 62 5.02 -0.13 2.85
N LEU A 63 5.28 0.27 1.61
CA LEU A 63 4.68 1.46 1.00
C LEU A 63 3.15 1.33 0.90
N GLY A 64 2.64 0.15 0.55
CA GLY A 64 1.21 -0.15 0.56
C GLY A 64 0.58 -0.06 1.95
N GLU A 65 1.29 -0.48 3.00
CA GLU A 65 0.83 -0.39 4.40
C GLU A 65 0.84 1.04 4.94
N ILE A 66 1.87 1.83 4.59
CA ILE A 66 1.96 3.25 4.94
C ILE A 66 0.81 4.03 4.30
N GLY A 67 0.43 3.68 3.07
CA GLY A 67 -0.74 4.26 2.42
C GLY A 67 -0.48 5.59 1.71
N ASP A 68 0.79 5.96 1.50
CA ASP A 68 1.14 7.21 0.82
C ASP A 68 1.10 7.05 -0.71
N ARG A 69 0.22 7.82 -1.36
CA ARG A 69 0.02 7.77 -2.81
C ARG A 69 1.22 8.26 -3.61
N GLN A 70 2.20 8.92 -3.00
CA GLN A 70 3.47 9.24 -3.65
C GLN A 70 4.18 7.99 -4.19
N ALA A 71 3.93 6.81 -3.60
CA ALA A 71 4.52 5.56 -4.05
C ALA A 71 3.92 4.99 -5.35
N THR A 72 2.75 5.47 -5.78
CA THR A 72 1.97 4.86 -6.86
C THR A 72 2.79 4.69 -8.15
N ALA A 73 3.49 5.73 -8.61
CA ALA A 73 4.26 5.66 -9.86
C ALA A 73 5.39 4.63 -9.80
N HIS A 74 6.06 4.52 -8.66
CA HIS A 74 7.17 3.58 -8.45
C HIS A 74 6.68 2.13 -8.38
N LEU A 75 5.52 1.90 -7.77
CA LEU A 75 4.90 0.58 -7.71
C LEU A 75 4.39 0.13 -9.09
N ILE A 76 3.84 1.04 -9.90
CA ILE A 76 3.48 0.75 -11.29
C ILE A 76 4.72 0.34 -12.09
N PHE A 77 5.81 1.10 -11.96
CA PHE A 77 7.07 0.76 -12.61
C PHE A 77 7.58 -0.62 -12.17
N LEU A 78 7.54 -0.93 -10.87
CA LEU A 78 7.95 -2.23 -10.33
C LEU A 78 7.12 -3.39 -10.91
N LEU A 79 5.81 -3.24 -11.04
CA LEU A 79 4.92 -4.24 -11.63
C LEU A 79 5.22 -4.50 -13.11
N GLN A 80 5.51 -3.44 -13.88
CA GLN A 80 5.68 -3.51 -15.33
C GLN A 80 7.07 -3.93 -15.78
N HIS A 81 8.12 -3.55 -15.04
CA HIS A 81 9.50 -3.67 -15.52
C HIS A 81 10.38 -4.61 -14.70
N ASN A 82 9.87 -5.20 -13.61
CA ASN A 82 10.64 -6.15 -12.81
C ASN A 82 10.38 -7.59 -13.27
N SER A 83 11.42 -8.43 -13.31
CA SER A 83 11.30 -9.85 -13.65
C SER A 83 11.01 -10.75 -12.44
N PHE A 84 11.27 -10.28 -11.22
CA PHE A 84 11.09 -11.05 -10.01
C PHE A 84 9.63 -11.05 -9.57
N LEU A 85 8.95 -12.18 -9.77
CA LEU A 85 7.52 -12.33 -9.53
C LEU A 85 7.06 -11.86 -8.13
N PRO A 86 7.75 -12.18 -7.01
CA PRO A 86 7.32 -11.69 -5.69
C PRO A 86 7.30 -10.16 -5.56
N ALA A 87 8.24 -9.44 -6.19
CA ALA A 87 8.25 -7.97 -6.17
C ALA A 87 7.07 -7.40 -6.98
N ARG A 88 6.73 -8.03 -8.11
CA ARG A 88 5.57 -7.65 -8.93
C ARG A 88 4.26 -7.86 -8.17
N LEU A 89 4.11 -9.02 -7.51
CA LEU A 89 2.91 -9.32 -6.71
C LEU A 89 2.78 -8.37 -5.50
N ALA A 90 3.90 -8.04 -4.84
CA ALA A 90 3.92 -7.02 -3.79
C ALA A 90 3.48 -5.65 -4.31
N ALA A 91 3.88 -5.27 -5.53
CA ALA A 91 3.39 -4.04 -6.16
C ALA A 91 1.88 -4.08 -6.45
N VAL A 92 1.34 -5.19 -6.95
CA VAL A 92 -0.10 -5.37 -7.16
C VAL A 92 -0.87 -5.17 -5.84
N GLU A 93 -0.43 -5.84 -4.78
CA GLU A 93 -1.06 -5.74 -3.46
C GLU A 93 -0.98 -4.30 -2.92
N ALA A 94 0.18 -3.66 -3.02
CA ALA A 94 0.37 -2.29 -2.57
C ALA A 94 -0.51 -1.29 -3.36
N LEU A 95 -0.61 -1.43 -4.68
CA LEU A 95 -1.49 -0.61 -5.51
C LEU A 95 -2.96 -0.80 -5.12
N GLY A 96 -3.40 -2.03 -4.84
CA GLY A 96 -4.74 -2.31 -4.32
C GLY A 96 -5.01 -1.64 -2.96
N ARG A 97 -4.00 -1.51 -2.10
CA ARG A 97 -4.12 -0.79 -0.82
C ARG A 97 -4.20 0.73 -0.99
N LEU A 98 -3.33 1.30 -1.84
CA LEU A 98 -3.27 2.75 -2.12
C LEU A 98 -4.53 3.25 -2.82
N GLY A 99 -5.01 2.47 -3.78
CA GLY A 99 -6.14 2.80 -4.64
C GLY A 99 -5.99 4.12 -5.41
N GLY A 100 -7.12 4.64 -5.87
CA GLY A 100 -7.14 5.80 -6.77
C GLY A 100 -6.98 5.42 -8.24
N ASN A 101 -7.28 6.37 -9.13
CA ASN A 101 -7.47 6.10 -10.55
C ASN A 101 -6.22 5.48 -11.21
N ARG A 102 -5.03 6.01 -10.93
CA ARG A 102 -3.78 5.47 -11.50
C ARG A 102 -3.49 4.03 -11.06
N ALA A 103 -3.75 3.70 -9.79
CA ALA A 103 -3.58 2.33 -9.30
C ALA A 103 -4.59 1.39 -9.96
N ARG A 104 -5.85 1.83 -10.08
CA ARG A 104 -6.91 1.08 -10.77
C ARG A 104 -6.59 0.83 -12.24
N GLU A 105 -6.12 1.85 -12.97
CA GLU A 105 -5.69 1.73 -14.37
C GLU A 105 -4.55 0.71 -14.52
N ALA A 106 -3.52 0.80 -13.68
CA ALA A 106 -2.40 -0.14 -13.71
C ALA A 106 -2.81 -1.58 -13.37
N LEU A 107 -3.68 -1.77 -12.37
CA LEU A 107 -4.21 -3.08 -12.02
C LEU A 107 -5.10 -3.66 -13.13
N THR A 108 -5.87 -2.81 -13.83
CA THR A 108 -6.67 -3.21 -14.99
C THR A 108 -5.78 -3.71 -16.13
N GLU A 109 -4.65 -3.04 -16.37
CA GLU A 109 -3.69 -3.50 -17.37
C GLU A 109 -3.02 -4.81 -16.95
N ALA A 110 -2.74 -5.00 -15.65
CA ALA A 110 -2.17 -6.23 -15.11
C ALA A 110 -3.09 -7.47 -15.24
N LEU A 111 -4.38 -7.29 -15.54
CA LEU A 111 -5.26 -8.41 -15.91
C LEU A 111 -4.85 -9.09 -17.23
N LYS A 112 -4.03 -8.42 -18.05
CA LYS A 112 -3.49 -8.95 -19.31
C LYS A 112 -2.07 -9.50 -19.16
N ASP A 113 -1.55 -9.56 -17.94
CA ASP A 113 -0.17 -9.99 -17.70
C ASP A 113 0.09 -11.41 -18.25
N PRO A 114 1.26 -11.68 -18.86
CA PRO A 114 1.60 -13.03 -19.29
C PRO A 114 1.60 -14.04 -18.12
N ASN A 115 1.95 -13.60 -16.91
CA ASN A 115 1.96 -14.47 -15.73
C ASN A 115 0.56 -14.57 -15.10
N GLN A 116 0.03 -15.79 -15.02
CA GLN A 116 -1.30 -16.06 -14.47
C GLN A 116 -1.46 -15.60 -13.02
N VAL A 117 -0.41 -15.71 -12.20
CA VAL A 117 -0.45 -15.32 -10.79
C VAL A 117 -0.64 -13.81 -10.65
N VAL A 118 -0.01 -13.02 -11.54
CA VAL A 118 -0.19 -11.56 -11.58
C VAL A 118 -1.61 -11.20 -11.99
N ARG A 119 -2.18 -11.89 -12.99
CA ARG A 119 -3.57 -11.67 -13.41
C ARG A 119 -4.56 -11.92 -12.27
N ILE A 120 -4.39 -13.02 -11.53
CA ILE A 120 -5.26 -13.37 -10.39
C ILE A 120 -5.13 -12.30 -9.30
N ALA A 121 -3.91 -11.95 -8.90
CA ALA A 121 -3.68 -10.94 -7.87
C ALA A 121 -4.26 -9.57 -8.27
N ALA A 122 -4.16 -9.20 -9.55
CA ALA A 122 -4.73 -7.96 -10.05
C ALA A 122 -6.27 -7.95 -9.98
N ALA A 123 -6.92 -9.06 -10.30
CA ALA A 123 -8.37 -9.21 -10.17
C ALA A 123 -8.82 -9.09 -8.71
N GLU A 124 -8.11 -9.74 -7.78
CA GLU A 124 -8.37 -9.64 -6.34
C GLU A 124 -8.20 -8.20 -5.82
N ALA A 125 -7.12 -7.53 -6.23
CA ALA A 125 -6.86 -6.14 -5.85
C ALA A 125 -7.93 -5.17 -6.37
N LEU A 126 -8.40 -5.35 -7.61
CA LEU A 126 -9.50 -4.55 -8.18
C LEU A 126 -10.82 -4.80 -7.44
N HIS A 127 -11.14 -6.06 -7.16
CA HIS A 127 -12.33 -6.40 -6.37
C HIS A 127 -12.29 -5.72 -5.00
N ALA A 128 -11.14 -5.75 -4.31
CA ALA A 128 -10.97 -5.09 -3.02
C ALA A 128 -11.15 -3.57 -3.10
N LEU A 129 -10.71 -2.94 -4.20
CA LEU A 129 -10.94 -1.50 -4.45
C LEU A 129 -12.41 -1.19 -4.66
N ASP A 130 -13.11 -1.98 -5.48
CA ASP A 130 -14.54 -1.79 -5.74
C ASP A 130 -15.38 -1.96 -4.48
N PHE A 131 -15.07 -2.97 -3.67
CA PHE A 131 -15.69 -3.16 -2.37
C PHE A 131 -15.48 -1.95 -1.46
N LYS A 132 -14.26 -1.43 -1.39
CA LYS A 132 -13.91 -0.25 -0.57
C LYS A 132 -14.61 1.02 -1.05
N ASP A 133 -14.70 1.24 -2.35
CA ASP A 133 -15.38 2.39 -2.96
C ASP A 133 -16.90 2.33 -2.70
N SER A 134 -17.50 1.13 -2.78
CA SER A 134 -18.91 0.89 -2.47
C SER A 134 -19.24 1.20 -1.01
N VAL A 135 -18.45 0.66 -0.07
CA VAL A 135 -18.61 0.93 1.37
C VAL A 135 -18.49 2.42 1.68
N ARG A 136 -17.50 3.10 1.09
CA ARG A 136 -17.30 4.55 1.28
C ARG A 136 -18.47 5.38 0.75
N SER A 137 -19.06 4.96 -0.37
CA SER A 137 -20.22 5.62 -0.95
C SER A 137 -21.44 5.49 -0.04
N ASN A 138 -21.67 4.30 0.53
CA ASN A 138 -22.76 4.03 1.47
C ASN A 138 -22.61 4.83 2.78
N GLU A 139 -21.40 4.93 3.34
CA GLU A 139 -21.15 5.73 4.54
C GLU A 139 -21.43 7.22 4.33
N LYS A 140 -21.09 7.75 3.14
CA LYS A 140 -21.36 9.16 2.80
C LYS A 140 -22.86 9.43 2.70
N VAL A 141 -23.61 8.56 2.02
CA VAL A 141 -25.08 8.67 1.91
C VAL A 141 -25.74 8.61 3.29
N ALA A 142 -25.29 7.73 4.18
CA ALA A 142 -25.82 7.61 5.54
C ALA A 142 -25.54 8.86 6.41
N ARG A 143 -24.43 9.58 6.17
CA ARG A 143 -24.10 10.84 6.87
C ARG A 143 -24.88 12.04 6.32
N ASP A 144 -25.13 12.07 5.01
CA ASP A 144 -25.78 13.20 4.34
C ASP A 144 -27.32 13.12 4.39
N SER A 145 -27.88 12.05 4.98
CA SER A 145 -29.34 11.85 5.13
C SER A 145 -29.90 12.65 6.34
N PRO A 146 -30.80 13.63 6.15
CA PRO A 146 -31.33 14.49 7.22
C PRO A 146 -32.33 13.83 8.20
N GLU A 147 -32.65 12.54 8.03
CA GLU A 147 -33.78 11.90 8.73
C GLU A 147 -33.53 11.44 10.18
N LYS A 148 -32.36 11.70 10.78
CA LYS A 148 -32.09 11.33 12.20
C LYS A 148 -32.20 12.48 13.22
N SER A 149 -32.81 13.62 12.86
CA SER A 149 -32.96 14.77 13.78
C SER A 149 -34.32 14.91 14.47
N GLN A 150 -35.33 14.08 14.16
CA GLN A 150 -36.70 14.28 14.69
C GLN A 150 -37.20 13.20 15.65
N PHE A 151 -36.45 12.12 15.88
CA PHE A 151 -36.90 11.00 16.71
C PHE A 151 -36.46 11.04 18.19
N TYR A 152 -35.73 12.09 18.64
CA TYR A 152 -35.25 12.19 20.03
C TYR A 152 -35.70 13.43 20.82
N THR A 153 -36.65 14.24 20.32
CA THR A 153 -37.21 15.38 21.07
C THR A 153 -38.73 15.27 21.26
N GLY A 154 -39.24 14.08 21.59
CA GLY A 154 -40.65 13.89 21.90
C GLY A 154 -40.86 12.86 23.02
N ARG A 155 -41.42 13.33 24.14
CA ARG A 155 -41.84 12.64 25.38
C ARG A 155 -40.74 12.26 26.36
N LEU A 156 -40.67 12.99 27.47
CA LEU A 156 -41.47 12.64 28.65
C LEU A 156 -42.08 13.93 29.23
N GLU A 157 -43.40 13.88 29.44
CA GLU A 157 -44.16 14.80 30.29
C GLU A 157 -43.70 14.71 31.74
#